data_AF-A0A840EAK5-F1
#
_entry.id   AF-A0A840EAK5-F1
#
_cell.length_a   1.000
_cell.length_b   1.000
_cell.length_c   1.000
_cell.angle_alpha   90.00
_cell.angle_beta   90.00
_cell.angle_gamma   90.00
#
_symmetry.space_group_name_H-M   'P 1'
#
loop_
_entity.id
_entity.type
_entity.pdbx_description
1 polymer ?
#
loop_
_entity_poly.entity_id
_entity_poly.type
_entity_poly.pdbx_seq_one_letter_code
_entity_poly.pdbx_strand_id
1 'polypeptide(L)'
;MEPAPPPPNPTPQPSDSPSTTKALGDKAAETYEWWNNLATINAEDPFLVGFAKIGIRLLGIIVLFALSPVILLGLVIAFFAVL
;
A
#
# COMPACT_ATOMS: atom_id res chain seq x y z
N MET A 1 3.06 -61.84 3.02
CA MET A 1 2.38 -60.58 3.41
C MET A 1 3.46 -59.52 3.53
N GLU A 2 3.64 -58.73 2.48
CA GLU A 2 4.62 -57.64 2.47
C GLU A 2 4.04 -56.45 3.26
N PRO A 3 4.79 -55.81 4.16
CA PRO A 3 4.30 -54.64 4.88
C PRO A 3 4.10 -53.48 3.91
N ALA A 4 3.01 -52.74 4.10
CA ALA A 4 2.66 -51.59 3.27
C ALA A 4 3.78 -50.52 3.27
N PRO A 5 4.00 -49.81 2.14
CA PRO A 5 5.02 -48.78 2.07
C PRO A 5 4.74 -47.64 3.06
N PRO A 6 5.79 -46.99 3.62
CA PRO A 6 5.62 -45.89 4.56
C PRO A 6 4.91 -44.70 3.89
N PRO A 7 4.12 -43.91 4.66
CA PRO A 7 3.43 -42.75 4.12
C PRO A 7 4.43 -41.72 3.57
N PRO A 8 4.06 -40.97 2.51
CA PRO A 8 4.93 -39.96 1.95
C PRO A 8 5.23 -38.88 3.00
N ASN A 9 6.53 -38.61 3.20
CA ASN A 9 7.01 -37.57 4.10
C ASN A 9 6.44 -36.21 3.64
N PRO A 10 5.87 -35.36 4.52
CA PRO A 10 5.39 -34.05 4.13
C PRO A 10 6.58 -33.23 3.61
N THR A 11 6.56 -32.94 2.31
CA THR A 11 7.50 -32.02 1.70
C THR A 11 7.33 -30.65 2.37
N PRO A 12 8.40 -29.97 2.79
CA PRO A 12 8.28 -28.59 3.26
C PRO A 12 7.71 -27.75 2.11
N GLN A 13 6.46 -27.31 2.24
CA GLN A 13 5.91 -26.33 1.30
C GLN A 13 6.73 -25.04 1.45
N PRO A 14 7.15 -24.40 0.34
CA PRO A 14 7.80 -23.11 0.41
C PRO A 14 6.81 -22.15 1.09
N SER A 15 7.21 -21.57 2.22
CA SER A 15 6.46 -20.52 2.90
C SER A 15 6.50 -19.28 2.01
N ASP A 16 5.56 -19.25 1.06
CA ASP A 16 5.19 -18.10 0.30
C ASP A 16 5.03 -16.92 1.27
N SER A 17 5.91 -15.92 1.14
CA SER A 17 5.79 -14.63 1.80
C SER A 17 5.16 -13.54 0.89
N PRO A 18 4.02 -13.75 0.20
CA PRO A 18 3.27 -12.68 -0.46
C PRO A 18 2.26 -12.04 0.49
N SER A 19 1.99 -12.61 1.67
CA SER A 19 0.93 -12.15 2.57
C SER A 19 1.20 -10.75 3.11
N THR A 20 2.44 -10.44 3.50
CA THR A 20 2.81 -9.14 4.06
C THR A 20 2.78 -8.04 2.99
N THR A 21 3.38 -8.27 1.82
CA THR A 21 3.38 -7.28 0.71
C THR A 21 1.96 -7.01 0.21
N LYS A 22 1.12 -8.04 0.12
CA LYS A 22 -0.28 -7.90 -0.26
C LYS A 22 -1.07 -7.10 0.78
N ALA A 23 -0.89 -7.39 2.08
CA ALA A 23 -1.54 -6.64 3.16
C ALA A 23 -1.14 -5.16 3.18
N LEU A 24 0.13 -4.83 2.90
CA LEU A 24 0.54 -3.43 2.74
C LEU A 24 -0.10 -2.77 1.52
N GLY A 25 -0.17 -3.49 0.39
CA GLY A 25 -0.83 -3.00 -0.82
C GLY A 25 -2.31 -2.70 -0.60
N ASP A 26 -3.03 -3.61 0.05
CA ASP A 26 -4.45 -3.47 0.37
C ASP A 26 -4.69 -2.26 1.30
N LYS A 27 -3.81 -2.04 2.29
CA LYS A 27 -3.88 -0.87 3.19
C LYS A 27 -3.59 0.45 2.48
N ALA A 28 -2.63 0.46 1.57
CA ALA A 28 -2.34 1.63 0.75
C ALA A 28 -3.52 1.98 -0.18
N ALA A 29 -4.14 0.96 -0.79
CA ALA A 29 -5.32 1.13 -1.63
C ALA A 29 -6.52 1.67 -0.83
N GLU A 30 -6.80 1.09 0.34
CA GLU A 30 -7.88 1.53 1.24
C GLU A 30 -7.69 3.00 1.68
N THR A 31 -6.45 3.37 2.05
CA THR A 31 -6.12 4.74 2.45
C THR A 31 -6.27 5.72 1.28
N TYR A 32 -5.84 5.32 0.08
CA TYR A 32 -5.98 6.13 -1.12
C TYR A 32 -7.44 6.32 -1.50
N GLU A 33 -8.27 5.27 -1.46
CA GLU A 33 -9.70 5.37 -1.74
C GLU A 33 -10.43 6.24 -0.72
N TRP A 34 -10.11 6.10 0.58
CA TRP A 34 -10.66 6.96 1.62
C TRP A 34 -10.35 8.44 1.36
N TRP A 35 -9.09 8.75 1.05
CA TRP A 35 -8.66 10.11 0.73
C TRP A 35 -9.33 10.64 -0.53
N ASN A 36 -9.38 9.81 -1.58
CA ASN A 36 -9.98 10.18 -2.85
C ASN A 36 -11.49 10.44 -2.70
N ASN A 37 -12.21 9.61 -1.94
CA ASN A 37 -13.63 9.79 -1.67
C ASN A 37 -13.92 11.09 -0.91
N LEU A 38 -13.07 11.47 0.05
CA LEU A 38 -13.18 12.77 0.72
C LEU A 38 -12.94 13.94 -0.24
N ALA A 39 -12.03 13.75 -1.20
CA ALA A 39 -11.65 14.76 -2.19
C ALA A 39 -12.51 14.74 -3.48
N THR A 40 -13.53 13.88 -3.56
CA THR A 40 -14.46 13.79 -4.70
C THR A 40 -15.49 14.90 -4.59
N ILE A 41 -15.49 15.80 -5.58
CA ILE A 41 -16.44 16.91 -5.70
C ILE A 41 -17.65 16.42 -6.47
N ASN A 42 -18.84 16.51 -5.87
CA ASN A 42 -20.10 16.22 -6.55
C ASN A 42 -20.68 17.51 -7.14
N ALA A 43 -21.45 17.38 -8.22
CA ALA A 43 -22.06 18.53 -8.88
C ALA A 43 -23.16 19.20 -8.03
N GLU A 44 -23.76 18.46 -7.09
CA GLU A 44 -24.75 19.00 -6.14
C GLU A 44 -24.12 19.61 -4.86
N ASP A 45 -22.79 19.54 -4.69
CA ASP A 45 -22.16 20.08 -3.48
C ASP A 45 -22.22 21.62 -3.46
N PRO A 46 -22.58 22.24 -2.32
CA PRO A 46 -22.49 23.69 -2.17
C PRO A 46 -21.07 24.18 -2.49
N PHE A 47 -20.94 25.33 -3.17
CA PHE A 47 -19.64 25.89 -3.58
C PHE A 47 -18.57 25.89 -2.47
N LEU A 48 -18.99 26.11 -1.22
CA LEU A 48 -18.10 26.09 -0.05
C LEU A 48 -17.50 24.70 0.23
N VAL A 49 -18.30 23.64 0.06
CA VAL A 49 -17.87 22.25 0.23
C VAL A 49 -16.95 21.82 -0.92
N GLY A 50 -17.25 22.25 -2.15
CA GLY A 50 -16.38 22.03 -3.31
C GLY A 50 -14.99 22.66 -3.14
N PHE A 51 -14.92 23.88 -2.59
CA PHE A 51 -13.65 24.55 -2.33
C PHE A 51 -12.82 23.84 -1.24
N ALA A 52 -13.47 23.38 -0.16
CA ALA A 52 -12.80 22.59 0.87
C ALA A 52 -12.20 21.29 0.31
N LYS A 53 -12.92 20.60 -0.57
CA LYS A 53 -12.44 19.37 -1.24
C LYS A 53 -11.28 19.62 -2.20
N ILE A 54 -11.25 20.75 -2.91
CA ILE A 54 -10.08 21.17 -3.69
C ILE A 54 -8.86 21.38 -2.78
N GLY A 55 -9.09 21.98 -1.60
CA GLY A 55 -8.07 22.19 -0.58
C GLY A 55 -7.45 20.87 -0.11
N ILE A 56 -8.27 19.84 0.11
CA ILE A 56 -7.79 18.49 0.46
C ILE A 56 -6.91 17.92 -0.66
N ARG A 57 -7.27 18.08 -1.94
CA ARG A 57 -6.40 17.63 -3.06
C ARG A 57 -5.06 18.35 -3.07
N LEU A 58 -5.06 19.67 -2.91
CA LEU A 58 -3.83 20.48 -2.83
C LEU A 58 -2.97 20.07 -1.64
N LEU A 59 -3.57 19.81 -0.49
CA LEU A 59 -2.85 19.32 0.69
C LEU A 59 -2.16 17.99 0.41
N GLY A 60 -2.84 17.06 -0.27
CA GLY A 60 -2.24 15.79 -0.70
C GLY A 60 -1.02 15.99 -1.60
N ILE A 61 -1.10 16.88 -2.59
CA ILE A 61 0.02 17.19 -3.49
C ILE A 61 1.20 17.78 -2.71
N ILE A 62 0.95 18.70 -1.77
CA ILE A 62 2.01 19.29 -0.93
C ILE A 62 2.67 18.22 -0.07
N VAL A 63 1.89 17.33 0.54
CA VAL A 63 2.42 16.20 1.31
C VAL A 63 3.29 15.29 0.43
N LEU A 64 2.83 14.93 -0.77
CA LEU A 64 3.64 14.14 -1.72
C LEU A 64 4.94 14.86 -2.10
N PHE A 65 4.90 16.17 -2.34
CA PHE A 65 6.09 16.97 -2.64
C PHE A 65 7.08 16.98 -1.47
N ALA A 66 6.58 17.09 -0.23
CA ALA A 66 7.40 17.07 0.97
C ALA A 66 7.98 15.66 1.26
N LEU A 67 7.22 14.60 0.98
CA LEU A 67 7.66 13.21 1.17
C LEU A 67 8.64 12.74 0.08
N SER A 68 8.56 13.28 -1.14
CA SER A 68 9.44 12.91 -2.27
C SER A 68 10.93 12.86 -1.91
N PRO A 69 11.56 13.90 -1.33
CA PRO A 69 12.96 13.83 -0.94
C PRO A 69 13.23 12.80 0.15
N VAL A 70 12.28 12.58 1.07
CA VAL A 70 12.41 11.60 2.17
C VAL A 70 12.38 10.16 1.64
N ILE A 71 11.47 9.87 0.71
CA ILE A 71 11.35 8.54 0.07
C ILE A 71 12.62 8.24 -0.73
N LEU A 72 13.12 9.21 -1.50
CA LEU A 72 14.38 9.06 -2.23
C LEU A 72 15.56 8.80 -1.29
N LEU A 73 15.64 9.53 -0.17
CA LEU A 73 16.69 9.32 0.82
C LEU A 73 16.62 7.91 1.43
N GLY A 74 15.41 7.47 1.81
CA GLY A 74 15.17 6.12 2.32
C GLY A 74 15.54 5.03 1.32
N LEU A 75 15.22 5.22 0.04
CA LEU A 75 15.58 4.30 -1.03
C LEU A 75 17.11 4.21 -1.23
N VAL A 76 17.81 5.35 -1.20
CA VAL A 76 19.28 5.39 -1.26
C VAL A 76 19.89 4.64 -0.08
N ILE A 77 19.43 4.91 1.14
CA ILE A 77 19.91 4.22 2.35
C ILE A 77 19.64 2.71 2.27
N ALA A 78 18.45 2.30 1.86
CA ALA A 78 18.10 0.89 1.69
C ALA A 78 18.98 0.18 0.65
N PHE A 79 19.29 0.87 -0.45
CA PHE A 79 20.20 0.36 -1.49
C PHE A 79 21.63 0.15 -0.95
N PHE A 80 22.16 1.13 -0.20
CA PHE A 80 23.46 0.98 0.47
C PHE A 80 23.46 -0.08 1.58
N ALA A 81 22.32 -0.33 2.23
CA ALA A 81 22.21 -1.33 3.29
C ALA A 81 22.20 -2.78 2.76
N VAL A 82 21.87 -2.97 1.48
CA VAL A 82 21.82 -4.29 0.82
C VAL A 82 23.13 -4.66 0.09
N LEU A 83 23.94 -3.66 -0.29
CA LEU A 83 25.27 -3.82 -0.89
C LEU A 83 26.31 -4.26 0.14
#